data_AF-A0A9P6QDS1-F1
#
_entry.id   AF-A0A9P6QDS1-F1
#
_cell.length_a   1.000
_cell.length_b   1.000
_cell.length_c   1.000
_cell.angle_alpha   90.00
_cell.angle_beta   90.00
_cell.angle_gamma   90.00
#
_symmetry.space_group_name_H-M   'P 1'
#
loop_
_entity.id
_entity.type
_entity.pdbx_description
1 polymer ?
#
loop_
_entity_poly.entity_id
_entity_poly.type
_entity_poly.pdbx_seq_one_letter_code
_entity_poly.pdbx_strand_id
1 'polypeptide(L)'
;MSHHCHDEAHDHDHDHHGHDGHDHSHDRSPDEDLVHGSLLGKIDRDLVVCLNESAPGQGKAILKPWADKMDDTKVLESDADEQLILFIPFTASVRIKSISIRYEPGETAPSKVKAFTNREDVDFDTAESMEPTQEFDLVDDTRGQVIEYVTKYEKEKNHTQSFKQDPIITVYELQANPADHKVPGAVETFGHTLK
;
A
#
# COMPACT_ATOMS: atom_id res chain seq x y z
N MET A 1 43.63 -16.62 72.25
CA MET A 1 44.32 -17.72 71.55
C MET A 1 43.24 -18.71 71.12
N SER A 2 43.01 -18.82 69.81
CA SER A 2 42.33 -19.90 69.05
C SER A 2 42.37 -19.43 67.57
N HIS A 3 43.45 -19.67 66.81
CA HIS A 3 43.69 -20.80 65.88
C HIS A 3 42.58 -20.95 64.80
N HIS A 4 42.71 -20.34 63.60
CA HIS A 4 43.30 -20.85 62.31
C HIS A 4 42.43 -21.92 61.62
N CYS A 5 41.60 -21.59 60.61
CA CYS A 5 41.79 -21.60 59.13
C CYS A 5 41.97 -22.96 58.43
N HIS A 6 41.03 -23.33 57.53
CA HIS A 6 41.15 -24.05 56.22
C HIS A 6 39.72 -24.24 55.67
N ASP A 7 39.23 -23.56 54.62
CA ASP A 7 39.55 -23.64 53.17
C ASP A 7 39.19 -24.99 52.53
N GLU A 8 38.03 -25.06 51.87
CA GLU A 8 37.79 -25.98 50.76
C GLU A 8 36.73 -25.36 49.84
N ALA A 9 37.20 -24.99 48.64
CA ALA A 9 36.47 -24.29 47.60
C ALA A 9 35.55 -25.26 46.82
N HIS A 10 34.28 -24.90 46.67
CA HIS A 10 33.41 -25.48 45.66
C HIS A 10 33.34 -24.54 44.46
N ASP A 11 33.98 -25.00 43.39
CA ASP A 11 33.92 -24.49 42.03
C ASP A 11 32.46 -24.52 41.52
N HIS A 12 31.91 -23.34 41.23
CA HIS A 12 30.70 -23.18 40.42
C HIS A 12 30.93 -22.03 39.45
N ASP A 13 31.60 -22.39 38.37
CA ASP A 13 31.63 -21.63 37.13
C ASP A 13 30.20 -21.47 36.59
N HIS A 14 29.71 -20.23 36.58
CA HIS A 14 28.47 -19.84 35.91
C HIS A 14 28.84 -18.91 34.75
N ASP A 15 29.34 -19.51 33.67
CA ASP A 15 29.49 -18.80 32.40
C ASP A 15 28.11 -18.62 31.74
N HIS A 16 27.76 -17.36 31.56
CA HIS A 16 26.70 -16.88 30.68
C HIS A 16 27.15 -17.04 29.22
N HIS A 17 26.30 -17.62 28.34
CA HIS A 17 25.94 -17.05 27.04
C HIS A 17 25.27 -18.10 26.14
N GLY A 18 23.99 -17.89 25.82
CA GLY A 18 23.24 -18.70 24.87
C GLY A 18 21.98 -17.97 24.41
N HIS A 19 22.20 -16.92 23.61
CA HIS A 19 21.21 -16.16 22.87
C HIS A 19 20.61 -17.08 21.80
N ASP A 20 19.33 -17.42 21.85
CA ASP A 20 18.58 -17.85 20.67
C ASP A 20 17.07 -17.74 20.89
N GLY A 21 16.39 -16.98 20.03
CA GLY A 21 14.94 -16.99 19.92
C GLY A 21 14.18 -15.87 20.64
N HIS A 22 14.58 -14.60 20.50
CA HIS A 22 13.58 -13.53 20.48
C HIS A 22 12.77 -13.68 19.19
N ASP A 23 11.74 -14.52 19.23
CA ASP A 23 10.64 -14.38 18.29
C ASP A 23 10.01 -13.02 18.59
N HIS A 24 10.27 -12.05 17.70
CA HIS A 24 9.57 -10.78 17.67
C HIS A 24 8.11 -11.03 17.28
N SER A 25 7.36 -11.62 18.18
CA SER A 25 5.92 -11.44 18.22
C SER A 25 5.70 -9.94 18.44
N HIS A 26 5.46 -9.24 17.34
CA HIS A 26 5.05 -7.84 17.32
C HIS A 26 3.72 -7.72 18.07
N ASP A 27 3.79 -7.64 19.41
CA ASP A 27 2.79 -6.96 20.23
C ASP A 27 2.86 -5.48 19.87
N ARG A 28 2.26 -5.17 18.73
CA ARG A 28 2.22 -3.82 18.19
C ARG A 28 0.95 -3.18 18.74
N SER A 29 1.14 -2.29 19.69
CA SER A 29 0.03 -1.63 20.35
C SER A 29 -0.87 -0.91 19.33
N PRO A 30 -2.20 -1.08 19.40
CA PRO A 30 -3.15 -0.51 18.42
C PRO A 30 -3.14 1.02 18.36
N ASP A 31 -2.47 1.69 19.31
CA ASP A 31 -2.25 3.14 19.33
C ASP A 31 -1.38 3.67 18.18
N GLU A 32 -0.43 2.90 17.65
CA GLU A 32 0.42 3.34 16.54
C GLU A 32 -0.36 3.50 15.22
N ASP A 33 -1.38 2.65 14.99
CA ASP A 33 -2.26 2.73 13.81
C ASP A 33 -3.23 3.93 13.91
N LEU A 34 -3.62 4.30 15.14
CA LEU A 34 -4.48 5.45 15.45
C LEU A 34 -3.75 6.79 15.24
N VAL A 35 -2.44 6.86 15.50
CA VAL A 35 -1.63 8.09 15.31
C VAL A 35 -1.64 8.55 13.85
N HIS A 36 -1.68 7.61 12.91
CA HIS A 36 -1.74 7.90 11.47
C HIS A 36 -3.17 7.94 10.91
N GLY A 37 -4.20 7.67 11.72
CA GLY A 37 -5.57 7.57 11.25
C GLY A 37 -5.77 6.45 10.23
N SER A 38 -4.97 5.38 10.33
CA SER A 38 -4.99 4.26 9.40
C SER A 38 -6.31 3.49 9.52
N LEU A 39 -6.84 3.07 8.37
CA LEU A 39 -8.05 2.25 8.29
C LEU A 39 -7.72 0.76 8.19
N LEU A 40 -6.44 0.38 8.31
CA LEU A 40 -6.00 -1.01 8.14
C LEU A 40 -6.72 -1.96 9.10
N GLY A 41 -6.90 -1.56 10.36
CA GLY A 41 -7.66 -2.34 11.34
C GLY A 41 -9.16 -2.46 11.06
N LYS A 42 -9.68 -1.75 10.05
CA LYS A 42 -11.08 -1.83 9.60
C LYS A 42 -11.25 -2.61 8.31
N ILE A 43 -10.18 -2.99 7.62
CA ILE A 43 -10.24 -3.77 6.39
C ILE A 43 -10.52 -5.24 6.74
N ASP A 44 -11.49 -5.84 6.04
CA ASP A 44 -11.70 -7.28 6.09
C ASP A 44 -10.71 -7.96 5.16
N ARG A 45 -9.53 -8.29 5.71
CA ARG A 45 -8.42 -8.83 4.92
C ARG A 45 -8.73 -10.22 4.35
N ASP A 46 -9.69 -10.95 4.90
CA ASP A 46 -10.06 -12.29 4.39
C ASP A 46 -10.82 -12.19 3.07
N LEU A 47 -11.62 -11.14 2.93
CA LEU A 47 -12.43 -10.86 1.75
C LEU A 47 -11.73 -9.97 0.72
N VAL A 48 -10.45 -9.63 0.93
CA VAL A 48 -9.65 -8.88 -0.07
C VAL A 48 -9.40 -9.78 -1.27
N VAL A 49 -9.77 -9.28 -2.45
CA VAL A 49 -9.58 -9.99 -3.73
C VAL A 49 -8.75 -9.10 -4.64
N CYS A 50 -7.78 -9.68 -5.33
CA CYS A 50 -7.02 -9.02 -6.37
C CYS A 50 -7.15 -9.78 -7.68
N LEU A 51 -7.48 -9.07 -8.76
CA LEU A 51 -7.52 -9.61 -10.11
C LEU A 51 -6.22 -9.24 -10.83
N ASN A 52 -5.71 -10.19 -11.61
CA ASN A 52 -4.44 -10.11 -12.35
C ASN A 52 -3.19 -9.99 -11.45
N GLU A 53 -3.25 -10.43 -10.18
CA GLU A 53 -2.03 -10.56 -9.35
C GLU A 53 -1.14 -11.72 -9.84
N SER A 54 0.17 -11.49 -9.93
CA SER A 54 1.17 -12.47 -10.41
C SER A 54 1.27 -13.68 -9.48
N ALA A 55 1.12 -13.48 -8.17
CA ALA A 55 1.07 -14.55 -7.20
C ALA A 55 -0.15 -14.39 -6.27
N PRO A 56 -0.80 -15.51 -5.88
CA PRO A 56 -2.00 -15.47 -5.06
C PRO A 56 -1.74 -14.83 -3.70
N GLY A 57 -2.58 -13.85 -3.33
CA GLY A 57 -2.54 -13.18 -2.03
C GLY A 57 -1.56 -12.00 -1.94
N GLN A 58 -0.93 -11.59 -3.04
CA GLN A 58 -0.10 -10.38 -3.10
C GLN A 58 -0.93 -9.12 -2.78
N GLY A 59 -2.16 -9.03 -3.29
CA GLY A 59 -3.04 -7.88 -3.04
C GLY A 59 -3.35 -7.67 -1.55
N LYS A 60 -3.43 -8.75 -0.76
CA LYS A 60 -3.60 -8.70 0.70
C LYS A 60 -2.27 -8.42 1.42
N ALA A 61 -1.15 -8.84 0.84
CA ALA A 61 0.18 -8.71 1.42
C ALA A 61 0.70 -7.27 1.41
N ILE A 62 0.26 -6.46 0.44
CA ILE A 62 0.59 -5.02 0.35
C ILE A 62 -0.21 -4.14 1.33
N LEU A 63 -1.28 -4.66 1.92
CA LEU A 63 -2.04 -3.98 2.98
C LEU A 63 -1.25 -4.04 4.30
N LYS A 64 -0.29 -3.12 4.42
CA LYS A 64 0.67 -3.03 5.52
C LYS A 64 0.40 -1.85 6.43
N PRO A 65 0.68 -1.98 7.74
CA PRO A 65 0.68 -0.85 8.67
C PRO A 65 1.79 0.13 8.33
N TRP A 66 1.68 1.37 8.84
CA TRP A 66 2.54 2.48 8.44
C TRP A 66 4.05 2.16 8.51
N ALA A 67 4.55 1.61 9.62
CA ALA A 67 5.99 1.34 9.74
C ALA A 67 6.53 0.28 8.76
N ASP A 68 5.65 -0.55 8.19
CA ASP A 68 6.03 -1.60 7.24
C ASP A 68 5.79 -1.15 5.78
N LYS A 69 5.33 0.09 5.54
CA LYS A 69 5.13 0.58 4.17
C LYS A 69 6.44 0.72 3.39
N MET A 70 7.56 0.90 4.09
CA MET A 70 8.90 0.93 3.48
C MET A 70 9.51 -0.47 3.26
N ASP A 71 8.87 -1.53 3.74
CA ASP A 71 9.30 -2.90 3.47
C ASP A 71 8.89 -3.31 2.04
N ASP A 72 9.87 -3.77 1.26
CA ASP A 72 9.72 -4.23 -0.14
C ASP A 72 9.67 -5.76 -0.26
N THR A 73 9.65 -6.49 0.85
CA THR A 73 9.58 -7.97 0.81
C THR A 73 8.23 -8.50 0.31
N LYS A 74 7.18 -7.70 0.39
CA LYS A 74 5.85 -8.01 -0.13
C LYS A 74 5.42 -6.91 -1.09
N VAL A 75 5.33 -7.28 -2.37
CA VAL A 75 4.91 -6.43 -3.48
C VAL A 75 3.68 -7.04 -4.16
N LEU A 76 2.93 -6.19 -4.86
CA LEU A 76 1.88 -6.61 -5.76
C LEU A 76 2.38 -6.36 -7.18
N GLU A 77 2.38 -7.41 -7.98
CA GLU A 77 2.82 -7.38 -9.37
C GLU A 77 1.69 -7.93 -10.23
N SER A 78 1.59 -7.46 -11.47
CA SER A 78 0.62 -7.99 -12.42
C SER A 78 1.13 -9.23 -13.13
N ASP A 79 0.24 -10.17 -13.46
CA ASP A 79 0.61 -11.45 -14.10
C ASP A 79 0.83 -11.33 -15.61
N ALA A 80 -0.14 -10.71 -16.30
CA ALA A 80 -0.18 -10.68 -17.76
C ALA A 80 -0.03 -9.27 -18.32
N ASP A 81 -0.94 -8.38 -17.91
CA ASP A 81 -1.04 -7.03 -18.44
C ASP A 81 -0.90 -5.97 -17.33
N GLU A 82 -0.79 -4.71 -17.72
CA GLU A 82 -0.51 -3.54 -16.86
C GLU A 82 -1.72 -3.08 -16.02
N GLN A 83 -2.75 -3.92 -15.93
CA GLN A 83 -4.05 -3.63 -15.33
C GLN A 83 -4.27 -4.50 -14.10
N LEU A 84 -4.40 -3.89 -12.92
CA LEU A 84 -4.72 -4.60 -11.68
C LEU A 84 -6.02 -4.08 -11.09
N ILE A 85 -6.81 -4.98 -10.50
CA ILE A 85 -7.98 -4.61 -9.72
C ILE A 85 -7.82 -5.16 -8.31
N LEU A 86 -7.96 -4.29 -7.30
CA LEU A 86 -7.90 -4.67 -5.90
C LEU A 86 -9.20 -4.27 -5.20
N PHE A 87 -9.94 -5.28 -4.72
CA PHE A 87 -11.13 -5.11 -3.91
C PHE A 87 -10.78 -5.14 -2.43
N ILE A 88 -11.08 -4.04 -1.74
CA ILE A 88 -10.80 -3.86 -0.32
C ILE A 88 -12.13 -3.64 0.42
N PRO A 89 -12.75 -4.70 0.96
CA PRO A 89 -13.93 -4.57 1.81
C PRO A 89 -13.54 -4.10 3.22
N PHE A 90 -14.44 -3.35 3.85
CA PHE A 90 -14.29 -2.90 5.23
C PHE A 90 -15.34 -3.54 6.13
N THR A 91 -14.94 -3.86 7.36
CA THR A 91 -15.77 -4.45 8.43
C THR A 91 -16.77 -3.47 9.05
N ALA A 92 -16.70 -2.20 8.68
CA ALA A 92 -17.60 -1.14 9.14
C ALA A 92 -17.62 0.00 8.14
N SER A 93 -18.67 0.82 8.20
CA SER A 93 -18.71 2.07 7.45
C SER A 93 -17.56 3.00 7.88
N VAL A 94 -16.66 3.28 6.95
CA VAL A 94 -15.53 4.19 7.14
C VAL A 94 -15.61 5.35 6.17
N ARG A 95 -14.97 6.46 6.53
CA ARG A 95 -14.75 7.60 5.64
C ARG A 95 -13.27 7.65 5.28
N ILE A 96 -12.95 7.39 4.03
CA ILE A 96 -11.59 7.48 3.51
C ILE A 96 -11.24 8.97 3.36
N LYS A 97 -10.13 9.38 3.95
CA LYS A 97 -9.59 10.75 3.82
C LYS A 97 -8.47 10.81 2.78
N SER A 98 -7.68 9.75 2.72
CA SER A 98 -6.53 9.64 1.85
C SER A 98 -6.25 8.16 1.56
N ILE A 99 -5.56 7.91 0.45
CA ILE A 99 -5.00 6.62 0.08
C ILE A 99 -3.48 6.80 -0.01
N SER A 100 -2.73 5.98 0.73
CA SER A 100 -1.27 6.00 0.69
C SER A 100 -0.75 4.90 -0.22
N ILE A 101 -0.06 5.30 -1.30
CA ILE A 101 0.46 4.40 -2.31
C ILE A 101 2.00 4.51 -2.31
N ARG A 102 2.66 3.37 -2.42
CA ARG A 102 4.10 3.25 -2.68
C ARG A 102 4.26 2.25 -3.80
N TYR A 103 5.15 2.55 -4.72
CA TYR A 103 5.51 1.69 -5.83
C TYR A 103 7.02 1.82 -6.08
N GLU A 104 7.58 0.89 -6.84
CA GLU A 104 9.00 0.95 -7.23
C GLU A 104 9.20 1.99 -8.34
N PRO A 105 10.17 2.92 -8.21
CA PRO A 105 10.46 3.87 -9.28
C PRO A 105 10.92 3.15 -10.56
N GLY A 106 10.27 3.43 -11.69
CA GLY A 106 10.67 2.82 -12.96
C GLY A 106 9.58 2.90 -14.04
N GLU A 107 9.84 2.23 -15.16
CA GLU A 107 8.91 2.18 -16.30
C GLU A 107 7.63 1.39 -15.98
N THR A 108 7.69 0.52 -14.97
CA THR A 108 6.56 -0.27 -14.44
C THR A 108 5.76 0.48 -13.38
N ALA A 109 6.11 1.74 -13.09
CA ALA A 109 5.42 2.52 -12.09
C ALA A 109 3.99 2.87 -12.54
N PRO A 110 3.01 2.76 -11.64
CA PRO A 110 1.66 3.18 -11.93
C PRO A 110 1.56 4.69 -12.11
N SER A 111 0.76 5.10 -13.10
CA SER A 111 0.55 6.52 -13.40
C SER A 111 -0.82 7.02 -13.00
N LYS A 112 -1.82 6.13 -12.99
CA LYS A 112 -3.17 6.50 -12.62
C LYS A 112 -3.83 5.41 -11.79
N VAL A 113 -4.51 5.86 -10.74
CA VAL A 113 -5.35 5.00 -9.91
C VAL A 113 -6.77 5.54 -9.91
N LYS A 114 -7.71 4.67 -10.24
CA LYS A 114 -9.13 4.90 -10.11
C LYS A 114 -9.64 4.17 -8.89
N ALA A 115 -10.41 4.84 -8.06
CA ALA A 115 -11.07 4.25 -6.91
C ALA A 115 -12.60 4.33 -7.08
N PHE A 116 -13.23 3.18 -6.99
CA PHE A 116 -14.68 3.01 -6.99
C PHE A 116 -15.12 2.64 -5.58
N THR A 117 -16.20 3.25 -5.10
CA THR A 117 -16.73 2.97 -3.77
C THR A 117 -18.06 2.26 -3.85
N ASN A 118 -18.30 1.32 -2.93
CA ASN A 118 -19.60 0.65 -2.76
C ASN A 118 -20.02 -0.13 -4.02
N ARG A 119 -19.04 -0.77 -4.68
CA ARG A 119 -19.24 -1.58 -5.88
C ARG A 119 -18.36 -2.82 -5.77
N GLU A 120 -18.97 -3.99 -5.88
CA GLU A 120 -18.29 -5.29 -6.00
C GLU A 120 -18.24 -5.80 -7.45
N ASP A 121 -19.04 -5.18 -8.33
CA ASP A 121 -19.24 -5.54 -9.74
C ASP A 121 -18.24 -4.81 -10.69
N VAL A 122 -17.11 -4.34 -10.17
CA VAL A 122 -16.11 -3.59 -10.98
C VAL A 122 -15.09 -4.56 -11.56
N ASP A 123 -15.18 -4.83 -12.85
CA ASP A 123 -14.20 -5.54 -13.65
C ASP A 123 -13.39 -4.59 -14.54
N PHE A 124 -12.52 -5.13 -15.40
CA PHE A 124 -11.64 -4.32 -16.25
C PHE A 124 -12.42 -3.46 -17.26
N ASP A 125 -13.49 -3.98 -17.87
CA ASP A 125 -14.29 -3.25 -18.86
C ASP A 125 -15.07 -2.10 -18.22
N THR A 126 -15.68 -2.37 -17.06
CA THR A 126 -16.42 -1.36 -16.31
C THR A 126 -15.48 -0.31 -15.69
N ALA A 127 -14.29 -0.69 -15.24
CA ALA A 127 -13.29 0.26 -14.71
C ALA A 127 -12.75 1.23 -15.78
N GLU A 128 -12.72 0.82 -17.05
CA GLU A 128 -12.33 1.68 -18.16
C GLU A 128 -13.44 2.66 -18.57
N SER A 129 -14.68 2.18 -18.63
CA SER A 129 -15.81 2.92 -19.19
C SER A 129 -16.58 3.79 -18.19
N MET A 130 -16.56 3.45 -16.90
CA MET A 130 -17.27 4.18 -15.85
C MET A 130 -16.48 5.35 -15.27
N GLU A 131 -17.20 6.35 -14.79
CA GLU A 131 -16.62 7.44 -14.01
C GLU A 131 -16.26 6.94 -12.60
N PRO A 132 -14.98 7.05 -12.18
CA PRO A 132 -14.57 6.61 -10.85
C PRO A 132 -15.05 7.58 -9.77
N THR A 133 -15.28 7.07 -8.57
CA THR A 133 -15.60 7.94 -7.42
C THR A 133 -14.44 8.88 -7.11
N GLN A 134 -13.21 8.40 -7.27
CA GLN A 134 -11.99 9.19 -7.14
C GLN A 134 -11.00 8.77 -8.22
N GLU A 135 -10.31 9.75 -8.79
CA GLU A 135 -9.21 9.53 -9.73
C GLU A 135 -7.97 10.26 -9.20
N PHE A 136 -6.85 9.55 -9.18
CA PHE A 136 -5.56 10.06 -8.76
C PHE A 136 -4.55 9.89 -9.90
N ASP A 137 -3.97 10.99 -10.35
CA ASP A 137 -2.77 10.97 -11.17
C ASP A 137 -1.57 10.84 -10.22
N LEU A 138 -0.82 9.74 -10.35
CA LEU A 138 0.30 9.45 -9.49
C LEU A 138 1.48 10.28 -9.94
N VAL A 139 2.04 11.07 -9.00
CA VAL A 139 3.30 11.78 -9.24
C VAL A 139 4.42 10.78 -9.41
N ASP A 140 5.30 10.99 -10.39
CA ASP A 140 6.53 10.21 -10.60
C ASP A 140 7.49 10.43 -9.41
N ASP A 141 7.60 9.43 -8.55
CA ASP A 141 8.54 9.44 -7.43
C ASP A 141 9.76 8.60 -7.79
N THR A 142 10.92 9.23 -7.79
CA THR A 142 12.22 8.61 -8.09
C THR A 142 12.90 8.00 -6.87
N ARG A 143 12.24 8.03 -5.69
CA ARG A 143 12.84 7.68 -4.39
C ARG A 143 12.18 6.49 -3.71
N GLY A 144 11.14 5.90 -4.29
CA GLY A 144 10.33 4.84 -3.69
C GLY A 144 9.64 5.25 -2.37
N GLN A 145 9.26 6.52 -2.21
CA GLN A 145 8.61 7.03 -1.01
C GLN A 145 7.11 6.68 -0.96
N VAL A 146 6.55 6.64 0.24
CA VAL A 146 5.10 6.53 0.44
C VAL A 146 4.48 7.90 0.15
N ILE A 147 3.59 7.96 -0.83
CA ILE A 147 2.88 9.18 -1.20
C ILE A 147 1.43 9.06 -0.77
N GLU A 148 0.92 10.13 -0.16
CA GLU A 148 -0.46 10.21 0.28
C GLU A 148 -1.30 11.04 -0.70
N TYR A 149 -2.32 10.41 -1.28
CA TYR A 149 -3.29 11.04 -2.17
C TYR A 149 -4.59 11.30 -1.39
N VAL A 150 -4.88 12.58 -1.14
CA VAL A 150 -6.09 12.98 -0.40
C VAL A 150 -7.31 12.86 -1.30
N THR A 151 -8.36 12.21 -0.82
CA THR A 151 -9.63 12.10 -1.55
C THR A 151 -10.26 13.48 -1.70
N LYS A 152 -10.66 13.85 -2.92
CA LYS A 152 -11.45 15.04 -3.19
C LYS A 152 -12.87 14.78 -2.69
N TYR A 153 -13.23 15.39 -1.57
CA TYR A 153 -14.62 15.45 -1.14
C TYR A 153 -15.37 16.39 -2.08
N GLU A 154 -16.00 15.83 -3.11
CA GLU A 154 -17.01 16.58 -3.84
C GLU A 154 -18.24 16.69 -2.93
N LYS A 155 -18.59 17.92 -2.57
CA LYS A 155 -19.92 18.20 -2.01
C LYS A 155 -20.91 17.80 -3.08
N GLU A 156 -21.45 16.59 -2.98
CA GLU A 156 -22.56 16.14 -3.81
C GLU A 156 -23.67 17.19 -3.74
N LYS A 157 -23.92 17.86 -4.87
CA LYS A 157 -25.08 18.74 -5.02
C LYS A 157 -26.29 17.83 -5.22
N ASN A 158 -27.15 17.77 -4.21
CA ASN A 158 -28.53 17.28 -4.27
C ASN A 158 -28.75 15.76 -4.48
N HIS A 159 -28.39 14.92 -3.51
CA HIS A 159 -29.33 13.98 -2.88
C HIS A 159 -28.71 13.45 -1.58
N THR A 160 -29.50 13.30 -0.52
CA THR A 160 -29.03 12.66 0.71
C THR A 160 -28.91 11.16 0.47
N GLN A 161 -27.81 10.69 -0.11
CA GLN A 161 -27.41 9.30 0.05
C GLN A 161 -26.62 9.21 1.36
N SER A 162 -27.33 8.77 2.39
CA SER A 162 -26.70 8.38 3.64
C SER A 162 -25.82 7.17 3.30
N PHE A 163 -24.50 7.34 3.25
CA PHE A 163 -23.55 6.23 3.09
C PHE A 163 -23.66 5.32 4.32
N LYS A 164 -24.63 4.40 4.25
CA LYS A 164 -24.93 3.32 5.20
C LYS A 164 -24.58 1.96 4.60
N GLN A 165 -23.66 1.91 3.64
CA GLN A 165 -23.20 0.68 3.01
C GLN A 165 -21.71 0.51 3.28
N ASP A 166 -21.30 -0.73 3.51
CA ASP A 166 -19.92 -1.11 3.75
C ASP A 166 -19.07 -0.61 2.58
N PRO A 167 -18.04 0.21 2.82
CA PRO A 167 -17.19 0.64 1.73
C PRO A 167 -16.49 -0.60 1.21
N ILE A 168 -16.65 -0.85 -0.08
CA ILE A 168 -15.76 -1.68 -0.86
C ILE A 168 -15.02 -0.69 -1.73
N ILE A 169 -13.70 -0.62 -1.59
CA ILE A 169 -12.86 0.18 -2.48
C ILE A 169 -12.33 -0.76 -3.54
N THR A 170 -12.70 -0.50 -4.78
CA THR A 170 -12.03 -1.13 -5.92
C THR A 170 -11.00 -0.17 -6.45
N VAL A 171 -9.74 -0.56 -6.34
CA VAL A 171 -8.60 0.19 -6.87
C VAL A 171 -8.23 -0.41 -8.22
N TYR A 172 -8.28 0.40 -9.27
CA TYR A 172 -7.86 0.02 -10.60
C TYR A 172 -6.64 0.84 -11.00
N GLU A 173 -5.62 0.16 -11.50
CA GLU A 173 -4.34 0.75 -11.90
C GLU A 173 -4.16 0.75 -13.42
N LEU A 174 -3.63 1.86 -13.94
CA LEU A 174 -3.16 2.00 -15.31
C LEU A 174 -1.69 2.44 -15.28
N GLN A 175 -0.82 1.73 -16.00
CA GLN A 175 0.49 2.26 -16.35
C GLN A 175 0.36 3.53 -17.20
N ALA A 176 1.45 4.32 -17.26
CA ALA A 176 1.53 5.47 -18.15
C ALA A 176 1.16 5.03 -19.57
N ASN A 177 0.12 5.64 -20.15
CA ASN A 177 0.00 5.55 -21.59
C ASN A 177 1.27 6.21 -22.18
N PRO A 178 2.10 5.52 -22.98
CA PRO A 178 3.28 6.12 -23.60
C PRO A 178 2.93 7.34 -24.48
N ALA A 179 1.65 7.52 -24.86
CA ALA A 179 1.15 8.71 -25.55
C ALA A 179 0.88 9.92 -24.63
N ASP A 180 0.68 9.72 -23.32
CA ASP A 180 0.50 10.81 -22.33
C ASP A 180 1.84 11.39 -21.88
N HIS A 181 2.92 10.61 -22.02
CA HIS A 181 4.30 11.08 -21.92
C HIS A 181 4.75 11.90 -23.15
N LYS A 182 3.86 12.68 -23.76
CA LYS A 182 4.29 13.82 -24.57
C LYS A 182 4.85 14.86 -23.63
N VAL A 183 6.17 14.78 -23.43
CA VAL A 183 6.96 15.90 -22.91
C VAL A 183 6.48 17.20 -23.56
N PRO A 184 6.04 18.23 -22.80
CA PRO A 184 5.86 19.57 -23.33
C PRO A 184 7.26 20.14 -23.61
N GLY A 185 7.86 19.71 -24.71
CA GLY A 185 9.27 19.98 -25.01
C GLY A 185 9.83 19.23 -26.21
N ALA A 186 9.01 18.70 -27.11
CA ALA A 186 9.49 18.28 -28.43
C ALA A 186 9.98 19.53 -29.17
N VAL A 187 11.27 19.81 -29.06
CA VAL A 187 11.98 20.80 -29.87
C VAL A 187 11.83 20.36 -31.32
N GLU A 188 11.01 21.06 -32.08
CA GLU A 188 10.97 20.93 -33.53
C GLU A 188 12.33 21.37 -34.08
N THR A 189 13.25 20.43 -34.28
CA THR A 189 14.44 20.67 -35.11
C THR A 189 13.99 20.81 -36.55
N PHE A 190 13.69 22.05 -36.94
CA PHE A 190 13.56 22.44 -38.34
C PHE A 190 14.86 22.11 -39.08
N GLY A 191 14.78 21.14 -39.98
CA GLY A 191 15.85 20.82 -40.92
C GLY A 191 16.09 21.99 -41.86
N HIS A 192 17.24 22.66 -41.72
CA HIS A 192 17.79 23.53 -42.76
C HIS A 192 18.76 22.71 -43.61
N THR A 193 18.29 22.25 -44.77
CA THR A 193 19.16 21.85 -45.88
C THR A 193 19.72 23.13 -46.51
N LEU A 194 21.01 23.37 -46.35
CA LEU A 194 21.76 24.34 -47.17
C LEU A 194 22.52 23.55 -48.25
N LYS A 195 22.21 23.86 -49.51
CA LYS A 195 23.14 23.76 -50.65
C LYS A 195 23.51 25.16 -51.07
#